data_AF-A0A139WR54-F1
#
_entry.id   AF-A0A139WR54-F1
#
_cell.length_a   1.000
_cell.length_b   1.000
_cell.length_c   1.000
_cell.angle_alpha   90.00
_cell.angle_beta   90.00
_cell.angle_gamma   90.00
#
_symmetry.space_group_name_H-M   'P 1'
#
loop_
_entity.id
_entity.type
_entity.pdbx_description
1 polymer ?
#
loop_
_entity_poly.entity_id
_entity_poly.type
_entity_poly.pdbx_seq_one_letter_code
_entity_poly.pdbx_strand_id
1 'polypeptide(L)'
;MTKLKRTTHKAKNFSKEEAQGYCLMPASHSAIAITNRLTGSQFRLWHYLMMIDSEADRNRNVASADVERQIQDRLKHELGGQTEVVTAVGRIDLLTSTEVIEIKEISDWKEALGKVLAYSAFKPEHSKRIHPFGKPDLTKLALAQATGSEFDVVVTFEEVCGE
;
A
#
# COMPACT_ATOMS: atom_id res chain seq x y z
N MET A 1 -31.91 -24.29 -18.94
CA MET A 1 -30.63 -23.54 -18.91
C MET A 1 -30.85 -22.18 -19.56
N THR A 2 -30.97 -21.11 -18.79
CA THR A 2 -31.18 -19.74 -19.28
C THR A 2 -29.82 -19.10 -19.59
N LYS A 3 -29.58 -18.77 -20.87
CA LYS A 3 -28.38 -18.04 -21.31
C LYS A 3 -28.48 -16.58 -20.82
N LEU A 4 -27.60 -16.17 -19.91
CA LEU A 4 -27.41 -14.76 -19.56
C LEU A 4 -26.83 -14.02 -20.77
N LYS A 5 -27.62 -13.13 -21.38
CA LYS A 5 -27.15 -12.18 -22.39
C LYS A 5 -26.30 -11.12 -21.69
N ARG A 6 -25.01 -11.06 -22.00
CA ARG A 6 -24.14 -9.95 -21.59
C ARG A 6 -24.53 -8.69 -22.36
N THR A 7 -25.03 -7.68 -21.66
CA THR A 7 -25.25 -6.34 -22.19
C THR A 7 -23.89 -5.66 -22.34
N THR A 8 -23.47 -5.37 -23.57
CA THR A 8 -22.26 -4.59 -23.84
C THR A 8 -22.65 -3.12 -24.01
N HIS A 9 -22.26 -2.30 -23.05
CA HIS A 9 -22.41 -0.84 -23.16
C HIS A 9 -21.26 -0.29 -24.00
N LYS A 10 -21.57 0.44 -25.08
CA LYS A 10 -20.57 1.23 -25.81
C LYS A 10 -20.09 2.37 -24.91
N ALA A 11 -18.79 2.62 -24.91
CA ALA A 11 -18.23 3.79 -24.25
C ALA A 11 -18.87 5.06 -24.83
N LYS A 12 -19.47 5.88 -23.97
CA LYS A 12 -19.88 7.24 -24.33
C LYS A 12 -18.61 8.09 -24.41
N ASN A 13 -18.48 8.84 -25.49
CA ASN A 13 -17.48 9.90 -25.58
C ASN A 13 -17.93 11.03 -24.64
N PHE A 14 -17.16 11.29 -23.60
CA PHE A 14 -17.39 12.42 -22.68
C PHE A 14 -16.60 13.64 -23.15
N SER A 15 -17.17 14.83 -23.02
CA SER A 15 -16.40 16.07 -23.19
C SER A 15 -15.42 16.25 -22.02
N LYS A 16 -14.35 17.04 -22.21
CA LYS A 16 -13.38 17.33 -21.14
C LYS A 16 -14.02 18.05 -19.95
N GLU A 17 -15.07 18.84 -20.19
CA GLU A 17 -15.81 19.53 -19.14
C GLU A 17 -16.73 18.58 -18.34
N GLU A 18 -17.28 17.55 -18.97
CA GLU A 18 -18.12 16.53 -18.31
C GLU A 18 -17.31 15.52 -17.49
N ALA A 19 -15.98 15.50 -17.64
CA ALA A 19 -15.07 14.64 -16.91
C ALA A 19 -14.76 15.12 -15.48
N GLN A 20 -15.46 16.15 -14.97
CA GLN A 20 -15.25 16.66 -13.61
C GLN A 20 -15.67 15.60 -12.58
N GLY A 21 -14.68 15.02 -11.90
CA GLY A 21 -14.84 13.87 -10.99
C GLY A 21 -14.41 12.52 -11.58
N TYR A 22 -14.07 12.47 -12.87
CA TYR A 22 -13.42 11.32 -13.50
C TYR A 22 -11.91 11.50 -13.47
N CYS A 23 -11.20 10.55 -12.87
CA CYS A 23 -9.75 10.54 -12.95
C CYS A 23 -9.32 10.12 -14.36
N LEU A 24 -8.62 11.00 -15.08
CA LEU A 24 -8.03 10.67 -16.37
C LEU A 24 -6.88 9.68 -16.16
N MET A 25 -7.15 8.42 -16.47
CA MET A 25 -6.20 7.33 -16.25
C MET A 25 -5.49 6.90 -17.54
N PRO A 26 -4.18 6.67 -17.50
CA PRO A 26 -3.45 6.06 -18.60
C PRO A 26 -4.01 4.67 -18.94
N ALA A 27 -4.10 4.33 -20.23
CA ALA A 27 -4.61 3.03 -20.67
C ALA A 27 -3.82 1.84 -20.09
N SER A 28 -2.52 2.02 -19.82
CA SER A 28 -1.67 1.02 -19.15
C SER A 28 -2.15 0.67 -17.75
N HIS A 29 -2.68 1.65 -17.01
CA HIS A 29 -3.17 1.47 -15.65
C HIS A 29 -4.47 0.65 -15.61
N SER A 30 -5.37 0.92 -16.54
CA SER A 30 -6.59 0.10 -16.72
C SER A 30 -6.25 -1.33 -17.15
N ALA A 31 -5.22 -1.53 -17.99
CA ALA A 31 -4.79 -2.85 -18.41
C ALA A 31 -4.25 -3.70 -17.25
N ILE A 32 -3.47 -3.12 -16.33
CA ILE A 32 -2.98 -3.79 -15.12
C ILE A 32 -4.15 -4.25 -14.25
N ALA A 33 -5.13 -3.37 -14.03
CA ALA A 33 -6.28 -3.68 -13.20
C ALA A 33 -7.15 -4.81 -13.76
N ILE A 34 -7.37 -4.80 -15.08
CA ILE A 34 -8.12 -5.86 -15.78
C ILE A 34 -7.36 -7.18 -15.72
N THR A 35 -6.05 -7.15 -16.01
CA THR A 35 -5.20 -8.35 -16.02
C THR A 35 -5.16 -9.03 -14.65
N ASN A 36 -5.08 -8.23 -13.58
CA ASN A 36 -5.06 -8.72 -12.20
C ASN A 36 -6.44 -8.89 -11.57
N ARG A 37 -7.53 -8.68 -12.34
CA ARG A 37 -8.92 -8.79 -11.88
C ARG A 37 -9.22 -7.98 -10.61
N LEU A 38 -8.65 -6.78 -10.50
CA LEU A 38 -8.89 -5.90 -9.36
C LEU A 38 -10.38 -5.52 -9.30
N THR A 39 -10.98 -5.59 -8.11
CA THR A 39 -12.31 -5.03 -7.86
C THR A 39 -12.28 -3.51 -7.97
N GLY A 40 -13.45 -2.87 -8.10
CA GLY A 40 -13.52 -1.41 -8.18
C GLY A 40 -12.94 -0.70 -6.93
N SER A 41 -13.03 -1.30 -5.75
CA SER A 41 -12.40 -0.80 -4.53
C SER A 41 -10.89 -1.02 -4.54
N GLN A 42 -10.41 -2.19 -4.95
CA GLN A 42 -8.96 -2.47 -5.09
C GLN A 42 -8.30 -1.57 -6.12
N PHE A 43 -8.97 -1.29 -7.24
CA PHE A 43 -8.47 -0.41 -8.28
C PHE A 43 -8.43 1.06 -7.82
N ARG A 44 -9.47 1.53 -7.12
CA ARG A 44 -9.48 2.88 -6.53
C ARG A 44 -8.38 3.03 -5.48
N LEU A 45 -8.18 2.02 -4.64
CA LEU A 45 -7.09 1.99 -3.67
C LEU A 45 -5.74 2.02 -4.40
N TRP A 46 -5.53 1.16 -5.40
CA TRP A 46 -4.31 1.14 -6.20
C TRP A 46 -4.02 2.49 -6.88
N HIS A 47 -5.03 3.13 -7.45
CA HIS A 47 -4.87 4.46 -8.05
C HIS A 47 -4.54 5.53 -7.00
N TYR A 48 -5.20 5.48 -5.84
CA TYR A 48 -4.90 6.37 -4.72
C TYR A 48 -3.45 6.20 -4.25
N LEU A 49 -2.97 4.96 -4.17
CA LEU A 49 -1.58 4.64 -3.82
C LEU A 49 -0.60 5.15 -4.86
N MET A 50 -0.86 4.99 -6.16
CA MET A 50 0.03 5.55 -7.20
C MET A 50 0.18 7.07 -7.11
N MET A 51 -0.88 7.78 -6.72
CA MET A 51 -0.81 9.24 -6.53
C MET A 51 -0.08 9.63 -5.24
N ILE A 52 -0.19 8.82 -4.19
CA ILE A 52 0.52 9.06 -2.93
C ILE A 52 2.00 8.68 -3.06
N ASP A 53 2.32 7.52 -3.65
CA ASP A 53 3.67 6.99 -3.79
C ASP A 53 4.56 7.94 -4.60
N SER A 54 4.05 8.52 -5.69
CA SER A 54 4.81 9.51 -6.46
C SER A 54 5.10 10.80 -5.68
N GLU A 55 4.28 11.15 -4.70
CA GLU A 55 4.49 12.32 -3.84
C GLU A 55 5.40 11.98 -2.65
N ALA A 56 5.25 10.78 -2.09
CA ALA A 56 6.08 10.25 -1.02
C ALA A 56 7.53 10.03 -1.47
N ASP A 57 7.76 9.50 -2.67
CA ASP A 57 9.10 9.30 -3.22
C ASP A 57 9.81 10.64 -3.51
N ARG A 58 9.06 11.70 -3.84
CA ARG A 58 9.63 13.05 -4.04
C ARG A 58 10.07 13.73 -2.74
N ASN A 59 9.39 13.43 -1.63
CA ASN A 59 9.64 14.06 -0.32
C ASN A 59 10.40 13.15 0.66
N ARG A 60 10.94 12.03 0.20
CA ARG A 60 11.66 11.07 1.06
C ARG A 60 12.89 11.73 1.69
N ASN A 61 12.89 11.85 3.01
CA ASN A 61 14.06 12.31 3.76
C ASN A 61 15.13 11.20 3.76
N VAL A 62 16.35 11.51 3.30
CA VAL A 62 17.47 10.55 3.21
C VAL A 62 17.78 9.91 4.55
N ALA A 63 17.75 10.68 5.65
CA ALA A 63 17.99 10.15 7.00
C ALA A 63 16.91 9.15 7.43
N SER A 64 15.65 9.41 7.06
CA SER A 64 14.53 8.50 7.34
C SER A 64 14.67 7.21 6.53
N ALA A 65 15.12 7.30 5.27
CA ALA A 65 15.37 6.14 4.42
C ALA A 65 16.49 5.22 4.95
N ASP A 66 17.56 5.79 5.51
CA ASP A 66 18.64 5.00 6.10
C ASP A 66 18.18 4.25 7.36
N VAL A 67 17.36 4.90 8.19
CA VAL A 67 16.74 4.27 9.37
C VAL A 67 15.76 3.17 8.96
N GLU A 68 14.89 3.43 7.98
CA GLU A 68 13.96 2.44 7.40
C GLU A 68 14.72 1.18 6.95
N ARG A 69 15.86 1.36 6.26
CA ARG A 69 16.69 0.25 5.81
C ARG A 69 17.34 -0.51 6.97
N GLN A 70 17.83 0.18 8.00
CA GLN A 70 18.40 -0.47 9.19
C GLN A 70 17.36 -1.32 9.92
N ILE A 71 16.14 -0.80 10.06
CA ILE A 71 15.02 -1.52 10.67
C ILE A 71 14.62 -2.71 9.79
N GLN A 72 14.56 -2.53 8.47
CA GLN A 72 14.28 -3.62 7.51
C GLN A 72 15.30 -4.76 7.64
N ASP A 73 16.60 -4.43 7.64
CA ASP A 73 17.68 -5.42 7.80
C ASP A 73 17.61 -6.13 9.15
N ARG A 74 17.34 -5.40 10.24
CA ARG A 74 17.15 -5.96 11.59
C ARG A 74 15.96 -6.91 11.65
N LEU A 75 14.79 -6.49 11.18
CA LEU A 75 13.59 -7.33 11.17
C LEU A 75 13.75 -8.55 10.26
N LYS A 76 14.45 -8.43 9.12
CA LYS A 76 14.78 -9.57 8.27
C LYS A 76 15.66 -10.58 9.00
N HIS A 77 16.64 -10.12 9.77
CA HIS A 77 17.48 -11.02 10.57
C HIS A 77 16.66 -11.71 11.68
N GLU A 78 15.75 -10.99 12.33
CA GLU A 78 14.93 -11.51 13.44
C GLU A 78 13.83 -12.49 12.97
N LEU A 79 13.15 -12.15 11.87
CA LEU A 79 11.95 -12.86 11.41
C LEU A 79 12.22 -13.78 10.21
N GLY A 80 13.38 -13.63 9.56
CA GLY A 80 13.67 -14.22 8.26
C GLY A 80 12.91 -13.53 7.12
N GLY A 81 12.97 -14.14 5.93
CA GLY A 81 12.22 -13.68 4.77
C GLY A 81 13.04 -12.94 3.71
N GLN A 82 12.33 -12.30 2.79
CA GLN A 82 12.88 -11.59 1.64
C GLN A 82 12.52 -10.11 1.74
N THR A 83 13.49 -9.25 1.46
CA THR A 83 13.28 -7.81 1.40
C THR A 83 13.04 -7.36 -0.02
N GLU A 84 12.39 -6.22 -0.19
CA GLU A 84 12.25 -5.54 -1.48
C GLU A 84 11.58 -6.40 -2.58
N VAL A 85 10.56 -7.18 -2.18
CA VAL A 85 9.91 -8.14 -3.08
C VAL A 85 9.04 -7.41 -4.09
N VAL A 86 9.41 -7.50 -5.37
CA VAL A 86 8.70 -6.85 -6.47
C VAL A 86 7.34 -7.50 -6.70
N THR A 87 6.30 -6.68 -6.80
CA THR A 87 4.94 -7.05 -7.18
C THR A 87 4.49 -6.25 -8.40
N ALA A 88 3.28 -6.52 -8.91
CA ALA A 88 2.71 -5.74 -10.00
C ALA A 88 2.34 -4.28 -9.59
N VAL A 89 2.31 -3.98 -8.29
CA VAL A 89 1.81 -2.70 -7.76
C VAL A 89 2.81 -1.95 -6.88
N GLY A 90 4.02 -2.46 -6.71
CA GLY A 90 5.05 -1.86 -5.86
C GLY A 90 6.03 -2.91 -5.32
N ARG A 91 6.77 -2.56 -4.28
CA ARG A 91 7.77 -3.42 -3.62
C ARG A 91 7.40 -3.56 -2.16
N ILE A 92 7.34 -4.80 -1.67
CA ILE A 92 7.12 -5.11 -0.26
C ILE A 92 8.44 -4.94 0.47
N ASP A 93 8.45 -4.17 1.57
CA ASP A 93 9.67 -3.96 2.35
C ASP A 93 10.22 -5.27 2.92
N LEU A 94 9.37 -6.05 3.61
CA LEU A 94 9.72 -7.36 4.14
C LEU A 94 8.57 -8.37 3.99
N LEU A 95 8.86 -9.48 3.31
CA LEU A 95 7.98 -10.62 3.14
C LEU A 95 8.55 -11.83 3.89
N THR A 96 7.90 -12.23 4.99
CA THR A 96 8.27 -13.43 5.75
C THR A 96 7.50 -14.64 5.22
N SER A 97 7.59 -15.79 5.89
CA SER A 97 6.76 -16.96 5.56
C SER A 97 5.28 -16.77 5.89
N THR A 98 4.95 -15.80 6.75
CA THR A 98 3.59 -15.60 7.28
C THR A 98 3.11 -14.15 7.22
N GLU A 99 3.98 -13.17 7.00
CA GLU A 99 3.65 -11.75 7.09
C GLU A 99 4.07 -10.97 5.84
N VAL A 100 3.24 -9.99 5.47
CA VAL A 100 3.62 -8.84 4.63
C VAL A 100 3.81 -7.65 5.57
N ILE A 101 5.02 -7.11 5.61
CA ILE A 101 5.42 -6.04 6.53
C ILE A 101 5.84 -4.82 5.73
N GLU A 102 5.22 -3.68 6.02
CA GLU A 102 5.61 -2.36 5.51
C GLU A 102 6.20 -1.52 6.64
N ILE A 103 7.37 -0.92 6.41
CA ILE A 103 8.16 -0.17 7.40
C ILE A 103 8.19 1.29 6.94
N LYS A 104 7.86 2.22 7.83
CA LYS A 104 7.72 3.63 7.44
C LYS A 104 7.86 4.53 8.65
N GLU A 105 8.25 5.79 8.44
CA GLU A 105 8.18 6.79 9.51
C GLU A 105 6.73 6.98 10.01
N ILE A 106 6.54 7.24 11.30
CA ILE A 106 5.22 7.38 11.93
C ILE A 106 4.38 8.52 11.34
N SER A 107 4.99 9.53 10.71
CA SER A 107 4.26 10.55 9.93
C SER A 107 3.45 9.96 8.79
N ASP A 108 3.94 8.86 8.21
CA ASP A 108 3.47 8.29 6.95
C ASP A 108 2.77 6.93 7.16
N TRP A 109 2.31 6.65 8.38
CA TRP A 109 1.63 5.39 8.72
C TRP A 109 0.42 5.07 7.81
N LYS A 110 -0.27 6.10 7.27
CA LYS A 110 -1.39 5.91 6.34
C LYS A 110 -0.94 5.38 4.98
N GLU A 111 0.24 5.82 4.52
CA GLU A 111 0.85 5.28 3.31
C GLU A 111 1.22 3.82 3.54
N ALA A 112 1.87 3.51 4.67
CA ALA A 112 2.22 2.14 5.02
C ALA A 112 1.00 1.21 5.06
N LEU A 113 -0.09 1.68 5.69
CA LEU A 113 -1.36 0.94 5.72
C LEU A 113 -1.91 0.70 4.31
N GLY A 114 -1.90 1.73 3.48
CA GLY A 114 -2.36 1.62 2.10
C GLY A 114 -1.57 0.59 1.29
N LYS A 115 -0.24 0.62 1.41
CA LYS A 115 0.67 -0.31 0.73
C LYS A 115 0.49 -1.75 1.20
N VAL A 116 0.47 -2.01 2.51
CA VAL A 116 0.31 -3.38 3.01
C VAL A 116 -1.03 -4.00 2.55
N LEU A 117 -2.09 -3.19 2.47
CA LEU A 117 -3.39 -3.63 1.96
C LEU A 117 -3.32 -3.98 0.46
N ALA A 118 -2.65 -3.16 -0.35
CA ALA A 118 -2.47 -3.48 -1.77
C ALA A 118 -1.61 -4.72 -2.00
N TYR A 119 -0.50 -4.86 -1.26
CA TYR A 119 0.40 -6.01 -1.38
C TYR A 119 -0.23 -7.31 -0.91
N SER A 120 -1.09 -7.26 0.11
CA SER A 120 -1.80 -8.45 0.63
C SER A 120 -2.62 -9.17 -0.44
N ALA A 121 -3.07 -8.49 -1.50
CA ALA A 121 -3.78 -9.12 -2.61
C ALA A 121 -2.93 -10.17 -3.36
N PHE A 122 -1.61 -10.04 -3.33
CA PHE A 122 -0.66 -10.98 -3.94
C PHE A 122 -0.19 -12.06 -2.96
N LYS A 123 -0.50 -11.91 -1.67
CA LYS A 123 -0.14 -12.80 -0.56
C LYS A 123 -1.34 -12.99 0.37
N PRO A 124 -2.46 -13.57 -0.12
CA PRO A 124 -3.73 -13.57 0.61
C PRO A 124 -3.68 -14.36 1.93
N GLU A 125 -2.78 -15.33 2.03
CA GLU A 125 -2.61 -16.16 3.24
C GLU A 125 -1.69 -15.51 4.29
N HIS A 126 -1.08 -14.36 3.99
CA HIS A 126 -0.16 -13.70 4.92
C HIS A 126 -0.92 -12.68 5.78
N SER A 127 -0.58 -12.62 7.07
CA SER A 127 -1.03 -11.53 7.93
C SER A 127 -0.37 -10.22 7.52
N LYS A 128 -1.08 -9.13 7.79
CA LYS A 128 -0.69 -7.78 7.36
C LYS A 128 -0.11 -7.06 8.56
N ARG A 129 1.05 -6.45 8.40
CA ARG A 129 1.69 -5.67 9.45
C ARG A 129 2.23 -4.36 8.90
N ILE A 130 2.03 -3.28 9.64
CA ILE A 130 2.83 -2.08 9.49
C ILE A 130 3.75 -1.93 10.70
N HIS A 131 4.96 -1.45 10.46
CA HIS A 131 5.97 -1.17 11.47
C HIS A 131 6.40 0.30 11.41
N PRO A 132 5.56 1.24 11.89
CA PRO A 132 5.97 2.63 12.05
C PRO A 132 7.20 2.81 12.95
N PHE A 133 8.07 3.76 12.61
CA PHE A 133 9.21 4.15 13.43
C PHE A 133 9.36 5.66 13.59
N GLY A 134 10.14 6.10 14.58
CA GLY A 134 10.51 7.51 14.77
C GLY A 134 10.32 7.98 16.20
N LYS A 135 10.18 9.31 16.39
CA LYS A 135 9.85 9.86 17.71
C LYS A 135 8.43 9.46 18.11
N PRO A 136 8.17 9.05 19.37
CA PRO A 136 6.84 8.63 19.78
C PRO A 136 5.81 9.75 19.61
N ASP A 137 4.81 9.49 18.78
CA ASP A 137 3.58 10.29 18.66
C ASP A 137 2.42 9.39 19.05
N LEU A 138 2.08 9.41 20.34
CA LEU A 138 1.07 8.51 20.91
C LEU A 138 -0.31 8.69 20.27
N THR A 139 -0.64 9.91 19.82
CA THR A 139 -1.90 10.18 19.13
C THR A 139 -1.93 9.52 17.75
N LYS A 140 -0.86 9.66 16.96
CA LYS A 140 -0.77 8.98 15.66
C LYS A 140 -0.71 7.47 15.82
N LEU A 141 0.04 6.96 16.79
CA LEU A 141 0.15 5.52 17.02
C LEU A 141 -1.20 4.92 17.41
N ALA A 142 -1.93 5.55 18.33
CA ALA A 142 -3.28 5.10 18.71
C ALA A 142 -4.25 5.13 17.52
N LEU A 143 -4.18 6.17 16.69
CA LEU A 143 -5.02 6.25 15.49
C LEU A 143 -4.64 5.19 14.45
N ALA A 144 -3.35 4.93 14.25
CA ALA A 144 -2.85 3.89 13.37
C ALA A 144 -3.30 2.51 13.82
N GLN A 145 -3.20 2.21 15.13
CA GLN A 145 -3.67 0.97 15.74
C GLN A 145 -5.18 0.77 15.57
N ALA A 146 -5.98 1.78 15.94
CA ALA A 146 -7.43 1.72 15.82
C ALA A 146 -7.88 1.54 14.36
N THR A 147 -7.22 2.24 13.41
CA THR A 147 -7.51 2.09 11.99
C THR A 147 -7.05 0.73 11.47
N GLY A 148 -5.85 0.28 11.84
CA GLY A 148 -5.28 -0.99 11.42
C GLY A 148 -6.13 -2.19 11.82
N SER A 149 -6.69 -2.18 13.05
CA SER A 149 -7.58 -3.25 13.51
C SER A 149 -8.83 -3.42 12.66
N GLU A 150 -9.39 -2.34 12.11
CA GLU A 150 -10.55 -2.42 11.19
C GLU A 150 -10.22 -3.17 9.89
N PHE A 151 -8.94 -3.24 9.52
CA PHE A 151 -8.46 -3.89 8.31
C PHE A 151 -7.67 -5.18 8.58
N ASP A 152 -7.70 -5.71 9.80
CA ASP A 152 -6.91 -6.88 10.20
C ASP A 152 -5.40 -6.68 9.92
N VAL A 153 -4.91 -5.48 10.25
CA VAL A 153 -3.51 -5.08 10.14
C VAL A 153 -2.93 -4.90 11.54
N VAL A 154 -1.88 -5.65 11.84
CA VAL A 154 -1.12 -5.51 13.07
C VAL A 154 -0.25 -4.25 12.98
N VAL A 155 -0.29 -3.41 14.01
CA VAL A 155 0.57 -2.22 14.12
C VAL A 155 1.57 -2.42 15.24
N THR A 156 2.85 -2.34 14.88
CA THR A 156 3.98 -2.41 15.82
C THR A 156 4.79 -1.12 15.70
N PHE A 157 5.52 -0.72 16.73
CA PHE A 157 6.23 0.57 16.73
C PHE A 157 7.65 0.42 17.25
N GLU A 158 8.58 1.16 16.64
CA GLU A 158 9.96 1.29 17.10
C GLU A 158 10.30 2.76 17.35
N GLU A 159 10.66 3.08 18.59
CA GLU A 159 11.17 4.40 18.92
C GLU A 159 12.60 4.55 18.39
N VAL A 160 12.83 5.62 17.63
CA VAL A 160 14.16 5.99 17.14
C VAL A 160 14.50 7.35 17.73
N CYS A 161 15.42 7.37 18.71
CA CYS A 161 15.99 8.59 19.24
C CYS A 161 16.94 9.18 18.21
N GLY A 162 16.61 10.37 17.68
CA GLY A 162 17.59 11.14 16.89
C GLY A 162 18.71 11.62 17.80
N GLU A 163 19.96 11.49 17.37
CA GLU A 163 21.10 12.21 17.93
C GLU A 163 20.95 13.73 17.77
#